data_AF-A0A822XY76-F1
#
_entry.id   AF-A0A822XY76-F1
#
_cell.length_a   1.000
_cell.length_b   1.000
_cell.length_c   1.000
_cell.angle_alpha   90.00
_cell.angle_beta   90.00
_cell.angle_gamma   90.00
#
_symmetry.space_group_name_H-M   'P 1'
#
loop_
_entity.id
_entity.type
_entity.pdbx_description
1 polymer ?
#
loop_
_entity_poly.entity_id
_entity_poly.type
_entity_poly.pdbx_seq_one_letter_code
_entity_poly.pdbx_strand_id
1 'polypeptide(L)'
;MALRGVWQLQKLIVSYCDWGGSSRGIRAFMESYLPAFKENNPQLEVVAEVIRGQHPHLKGFYRKILFLFLSVSFHPPVQLKPLAIWLK
;
A
#
# COMPACT_ATOMS: atom_id res chain seq x y z
N MET A 1 -8.06 -9.55 -2.12
CA MET A 1 -9.09 -10.61 -2.09
C MET A 1 -8.50 -11.89 -1.53
N ALA A 2 -9.18 -12.53 -0.57
CA ALA A 2 -8.89 -13.92 -0.20
C ALA A 2 -9.65 -14.87 -1.15
N LEU A 3 -8.91 -15.63 -1.96
CA LEU A 3 -9.51 -16.64 -2.83
C LEU A 3 -9.55 -17.96 -2.04
N ARG A 4 -10.76 -18.46 -1.75
CA ARG A 4 -10.98 -19.69 -0.96
C ARG A 4 -10.38 -19.64 0.47
N GLY A 5 -10.45 -18.49 1.13
CA GLY A 5 -9.89 -18.29 2.48
C GLY A 5 -8.36 -18.17 2.51
N VAL A 6 -7.72 -18.18 1.34
CA VAL A 6 -6.27 -18.02 1.21
C VAL A 6 -5.95 -16.61 0.74
N TRP A 7 -5.18 -15.90 1.56
CA TRP A 7 -4.64 -14.58 1.26
C TRP A 7 -3.73 -14.65 0.05
N GLN A 8 -4.11 -13.93 -1.00
CA GLN A 8 -3.34 -13.94 -2.25
C GLN A 8 -2.19 -12.93 -2.20
N LEU A 9 -2.38 -11.80 -1.51
CA LEU A 9 -1.35 -10.78 -1.32
C LEU A 9 -0.37 -11.26 -0.25
N GLN A 10 0.90 -11.40 -0.62
CA GLN A 10 1.96 -11.85 0.27
C GLN A 10 2.81 -10.67 0.77
N LYS A 11 3.11 -9.73 -0.13
CA LYS A 11 3.95 -8.58 0.18
C LYS A 11 3.39 -7.32 -0.46
N LEU A 12 3.37 -6.24 0.32
CA LEU A 12 2.97 -4.91 -0.12
C LEU A 12 4.16 -3.97 0.08
N ILE A 13 4.68 -3.40 -1.01
CA ILE A 13 5.73 -2.38 -0.98
C ILE A 13 5.07 -1.03 -1.23
N VAL A 14 5.25 -0.12 -0.28
CA VAL A 14 4.74 1.26 -0.34
C VAL A 14 5.92 2.18 -0.55
N SER A 15 6.06 2.69 -1.77
CA SER A 15 7.12 3.62 -2.12
C SER A 15 6.62 5.06 -2.01
N TYR A 16 7.23 5.87 -1.16
CA TYR A 16 6.82 7.26 -0.92
C TYR A 16 8.00 8.22 -0.77
N CYS A 17 7.80 9.51 -1.02
CA CYS A 17 8.82 10.52 -0.73
C CYS A 17 8.59 11.10 0.67
N ASP A 18 9.64 11.40 1.43
CA ASP A 18 9.64 12.03 2.76
C ASP A 18 9.49 13.55 2.72
N TRP A 19 9.86 14.18 1.59
CA TRP A 19 9.88 15.63 1.45
C TRP A 19 8.81 16.22 0.50
N GLY A 20 8.42 15.51 -0.57
CA GLY A 20 7.51 16.03 -1.60
C GLY A 20 6.05 16.17 -1.17
N GLY A 21 5.37 17.23 -1.61
CA GLY A 21 3.95 17.51 -1.28
C GLY A 21 2.96 16.47 -1.84
N SER A 22 3.27 15.87 -2.99
CA SER A 22 2.47 14.82 -3.63
C SER A 22 2.37 13.52 -2.80
N SER A 23 3.27 13.32 -1.84
CA SER A 23 3.30 12.15 -0.93
C SER A 23 2.58 12.40 0.39
N ARG A 24 1.96 13.56 0.59
CA ARG A 24 1.27 13.87 1.86
C ARG A 24 0.10 12.92 2.16
N GLY A 25 -0.61 12.48 1.13
CA GLY A 25 -1.71 11.52 1.25
C GLY A 25 -1.25 10.12 1.70
N ILE A 26 -0.15 9.62 1.14
CA ILE A 26 0.38 8.30 1.51
C ILE A 26 1.04 8.32 2.90
N ARG A 27 1.69 9.42 3.31
CA ARG A 27 2.22 9.56 4.68
C ARG A 27 1.13 9.52 5.74
N ALA A 28 0.04 10.28 5.52
CA ALA A 28 -1.11 10.25 6.42
C ALA A 28 -1.77 8.86 6.48
N PHE A 29 -1.79 8.14 5.35
CA PHE A 29 -2.25 6.76 5.31
C PHE A 29 -1.30 5.81 6.06
N MET A 30 0.01 6.02 5.98
CA MET A 30 0.99 5.23 6.73
C MET A 30 0.85 5.40 8.25
N GLU A 31 0.68 6.62 8.74
CA GLU A 31 0.52 6.86 10.18
C GLU A 31 -0.81 6.32 10.73
N SER A 32 -1.91 6.50 9.99
CA SER A 32 -3.25 6.17 10.49
C SER A 32 -3.68 4.73 10.20
N TYR A 33 -3.30 4.17 9.05
CA TYR A 33 -3.87 2.92 8.55
C TYR A 33 -2.92 1.73 8.61
N LEU A 34 -1.60 1.91 8.43
CA LEU A 34 -0.65 0.78 8.54
C LEU A 34 -0.73 0.03 9.87
N PRO A 35 -0.81 0.68 11.06
CA PRO A 35 -0.87 -0.07 12.31
C PRO A 35 -2.12 -0.98 12.35
N ALA A 36 -3.30 -0.43 12.07
CA ALA A 36 -4.54 -1.20 12.02
C ALA A 36 -4.51 -2.30 10.94
N PHE A 37 -3.83 -2.06 9.82
CA PHE A 37 -3.72 -3.02 8.73
C PHE A 37 -2.79 -4.19 9.06
N LYS A 38 -1.69 -3.93 9.77
CA LYS A 38 -0.78 -4.98 10.29
C LYS A 38 -1.47 -5.85 11.33
N GLU A 39 -2.23 -5.25 12.24
CA GLU A 39 -2.99 -6.01 13.25
C GLU A 39 -4.05 -6.93 12.61
N ASN A 40 -4.73 -6.45 11.57
CA ASN A 40 -5.74 -7.25 10.86
C ASN A 40 -5.13 -8.36 9.99
N ASN A 41 -3.86 -8.25 9.58
CA ASN A 41 -3.23 -9.16 8.61
C ASN A 41 -1.77 -9.48 8.99
N PRO A 42 -1.52 -10.25 10.07
CA PRO A 42 -0.15 -10.55 10.51
C PRO A 42 0.68 -11.36 9.50
N GLN A 43 0.01 -12.06 8.58
CA GLN A 43 0.65 -12.85 7.51
C GLN A 43 1.15 -12.03 6.33
N LEU A 44 0.81 -10.73 6.26
CA LEU A 44 1.14 -9.87 5.14
C LEU A 44 2.42 -9.08 5.44
N GLU A 45 3.42 -9.19 4.58
CA GLU A 45 4.64 -8.41 4.71
C GLU A 45 4.43 -7.01 4.12
N VAL A 46 4.44 -5.97 4.96
CA VAL A 46 4.32 -4.59 4.50
C VAL A 46 5.66 -3.87 4.63
N VAL A 47 6.23 -3.48 3.51
CA VAL A 47 7.53 -2.79 3.40
C VAL A 47 7.29 -1.34 2.95
N ALA A 48 7.90 -0.40 3.64
CA ALA A 48 7.86 1.01 3.33
C ALA A 48 9.21 1.44 2.74
N GLU A 49 9.23 1.94 1.50
CA GLU A 49 10.44 2.42 0.83
C GLU A 49 10.38 3.92 0.63
N VAL A 50 11.45 4.63 0.99
CA VAL A 50 11.55 6.07 0.77
C VAL A 50 12.22 6.33 -0.58
N ILE A 51 11.48 6.88 -1.53
CA ILE A 51 11.95 7.26 -2.86
C ILE A 51 11.96 8.79 -3.01
N ARG A 52 13.16 9.38 -3.09
CA ARG A 52 13.32 10.82 -3.25
C ARG A 52 13.24 11.21 -4.73
N GLY A 53 12.49 12.28 -5.02
CA GLY A 53 12.35 12.81 -6.38
C GLY A 53 11.47 11.97 -7.32
N GLN A 54 10.80 10.94 -6.81
CA GLN A 54 9.92 10.06 -7.60
C GLN A 54 8.49 10.10 -7.07
N HIS A 55 7.54 9.83 -7.96
CA HIS A 55 6.13 9.79 -7.60
C HIS A 55 5.80 8.55 -6.74
N PRO A 56 4.98 8.70 -5.69
CA PRO A 56 4.64 7.60 -4.81
C PRO A 56 3.87 6.51 -5.57
N HIS A 57 4.21 5.25 -5.29
CA HIS A 57 3.58 4.09 -5.93
C HIS A 57 3.48 2.90 -4.96
N LEU A 58 2.51 2.04 -5.21
CA LEU A 58 2.27 0.82 -4.47
C LEU A 58 2.56 -0.39 -5.36
N LYS A 59 3.30 -1.35 -4.82
CA LYS A 59 3.55 -2.66 -5.46
C LYS A 59 2.99 -3.77 -4.58
N GLY A 60 2.00 -4.49 -5.09
CA GLY A 60 1.47 -5.69 -4.44
C GLY A 60 2.01 -6.95 -5.09
N PHE A 61 2.59 -7.85 -4.29
CA PHE A 61 3.06 -9.18 -4.70
C PHE A 61 2.00 -10.21 -4.35
N TYR A 62 1.47 -10.87 -5.37
CA TYR A 62 0.48 -11.93 -5.19
C TYR A 62 1.06 -13.31 -5.46
N ARG A 63 0.54 -14.32 -4.75
CA ARG A 63 0.99 -15.73 -4.77
C ARG A 63 1.02 -16.38 -6.17
N LYS A 64 0.23 -15.88 -7.12
CA LYS A 64 0.12 -16.41 -8.49
C LYS A 64 0.91 -15.62 -9.56
N ILE A 65 2.01 -14.94 -9.19
CA ILE A 65 2.90 -14.21 -10.14
C ILE A 65 2.30 -12.89 -10.68
N LEU A 66 1.11 -12.48 -10.23
CA LEU A 66 0.57 -11.16 -10.60
C LEU A 66 1.20 -10.06 -9.72
N PHE A 67 1.84 -9.08 -10.35
CA PHE A 67 2.31 -7.87 -9.68
C PHE A 67 1.33 -6.74 -9.99
N LEU A 68 0.76 -6.11 -8.97
CA LEU A 68 -0.07 -4.93 -9.15
C LEU A 68 0.78 -3.69 -8.91
N PHE A 69 0.95 -2.85 -9.94
CA PHE A 69 1.57 -1.54 -9.82
C PHE A 69 0.47 -0.47 -9.83
N LEU A 70 0.36 0.28 -8.74
CA LEU A 70 -0.61 1.36 -8.63
C LEU A 70 0.13 2.67 -8.37
N SER A 71 -0.04 3.64 -9.28
CA SER A 71 0.49 4.99 -9.09
C SER A 71 -0.44 5.78 -8.18
N VAL A 72 0.10 6.38 -7.11
CA VAL A 72 -0.68 7.05 -6.05
C VAL A 72 -0.59 8.58 -6.16
N SER A 73 -0.18 9.07 -7.32
CA SER A 73 0.01 10.50 -7.54
C SER A 73 -1.33 11.25 -7.37
N PHE A 74 -1.36 12.24 -6.48
CA PHE A 74 -2.46 13.20 -6.30
C PHE A 74 -3.77 12.71 -5.64
N HIS A 75 -3.81 11.54 -5.01
CA HIS A 75 -5.02 11.11 -4.28
C HIS A 75 -5.06 11.65 -2.83
N PRO A 76 -6.13 12.35 -2.41
CA PRO A 76 -6.36 12.68 -1.00
C PRO A 76 -6.50 11.40 -0.15
N PRO A 77 -6.10 11.43 1.15
CA PRO A 77 -6.02 10.24 2.00
C PRO A 77 -7.36 9.48 2.17
N VAL A 78 -8.49 10.16 1.95
CA VAL A 78 -9.84 9.58 1.96
C VAL A 78 -10.05 8.55 0.86
N GLN A 79 -9.45 8.72 -0.32
CA GLN A 79 -9.63 7.82 -1.47
C GLN A 79 -8.65 6.64 -1.49
N LEU A 80 -7.65 6.61 -0.59
CA LEU A 80 -6.71 5.49 -0.46
C LEU A 80 -7.27 4.34 0.40
N LYS A 81 -8.28 4.63 1.23
CA LYS A 81 -8.98 3.63 2.05
C LYS A 81 -9.66 2.53 1.22
N PRO A 82 -10.44 2.83 0.16
CA PRO A 82 -11.01 1.78 -0.69
C PRO A 82 -9.96 1.00 -1.47
N LEU A 83 -8.79 1.58 -1.77
CA LEU A 83 -7.69 0.87 -2.44
C LEU A 83 -7.08 -0.22 -1.55
N ALA A 84 -6.91 0.05 -0.26
CA ALA A 84 -6.48 -0.96 0.71
C ALA A 84 -7.54 -2.06 0.92
N ILE A 85 -8.83 -1.71 0.78
CA ILE A 85 -9.94 -2.67 0.79
C ILE A 85 -9.97 -3.51 -0.49
N TRP A 86 -9.64 -2.93 -1.65
CA TRP A 86 -9.46 -3.65 -2.92
C TRP A 86 -8.29 -4.65 -2.90
N LEU A 87 -7.27 -4.38 -2.08
CA LEU A 87 -6.16 -5.30 -1.82
C LEU A 87 -6.54 -6.47 -0.89
N LYS A 88 -7.57 -6.30 -0.04
CA LYS A 88 -8.08 -7.29 0.93
C LYS A 88 -8.92 -8.37 0.27
#